data_AF-A0A060Z554-F1
#
_entry.id   AF-A0A060Z554-F1
#
_cell.length_a   1.000
_cell.length_b   1.000
_cell.length_c   1.000
_cell.angle_alpha   90.00
_cell.angle_beta   90.00
_cell.angle_gamma   90.00
#
_symmetry.space_group_name_H-M   'P 1'
#
loop_
_entity.id
_entity.type
_entity.pdbx_description
1 polymer ?
#
loop_
_entity_poly.entity_id
_entity_poly.type
_entity_poly.pdbx_seq_one_letter_code
_entity_poly.pdbx_strand_id
1 'polypeptide(L)'
;MALVNAFDLPEHFLTENNYEEVLQHFNSTSPDIIQGLNLKTCDLQQFLSQGVEGTGLAFIVFTEAITKMPVSPLWSILFFIMLFCLGLSTMFGNIEGVVVPLQDLNIFPKWPKEVLTGVTCIVCFTVALIFTQRSGNYWLALFDGFAGSIPLLVIAFCEMVSVVYIYGIDR
;
A
#
# COMPACT_ATOMS: atom_id res chain seq x y z
N MET A 1 -25.08 -20.87 2.84
CA MET A 1 -25.91 -21.34 1.70
C MET A 1 -25.76 -22.83 1.42
N ALA A 2 -24.56 -23.44 1.51
CA ALA A 2 -24.40 -24.89 1.30
C ALA A 2 -25.27 -25.74 2.25
N LEU A 3 -25.37 -25.36 3.53
CA LEU A 3 -26.21 -26.05 4.53
C LEU A 3 -27.72 -25.96 4.23
N VAL A 4 -28.17 -24.80 3.72
CA VAL A 4 -29.57 -24.54 3.34
C VAL A 4 -29.97 -25.41 2.16
N ASN A 5 -29.10 -25.48 1.14
CA ASN A 5 -29.35 -26.26 -0.08
C ASN A 5 -29.21 -27.77 0.15
N ALA A 6 -28.35 -28.21 1.08
CA ALA A 6 -28.15 -29.63 1.36
C ALA A 6 -29.30 -30.24 2.18
N PHE A 7 -29.99 -29.44 2.98
CA PHE A 7 -31.08 -29.86 3.85
C PHE A 7 -32.46 -29.28 3.47
N ASP A 8 -32.56 -28.62 2.31
CA ASP A 8 -33.78 -28.02 1.75
C ASP A 8 -34.53 -27.12 2.77
N LEU A 9 -33.75 -26.29 3.49
CA LEU A 9 -34.27 -25.41 4.54
C LEU A 9 -34.80 -24.10 3.94
N PRO A 10 -35.86 -23.49 4.51
CA PRO A 10 -36.29 -22.16 4.08
C PRO A 10 -35.20 -21.10 4.38
N GLU A 11 -34.95 -20.20 3.43
CA GLU A 11 -33.79 -19.27 3.43
C GLU A 11 -33.71 -18.33 4.65
N HIS A 12 -34.81 -18.16 5.41
CA HIS A 12 -34.89 -17.34 6.62
C HIS A 12 -34.78 -18.10 7.95
N PHE A 13 -34.67 -19.43 7.94
CA PHE A 13 -34.61 -20.25 9.16
C PHE A 13 -33.23 -20.22 9.84
N LEU A 14 -32.17 -19.95 9.07
CA LEU A 14 -30.80 -19.81 9.57
C LEU A 14 -30.39 -18.34 9.65
N THR A 15 -30.20 -17.85 10.86
CA THR A 15 -29.65 -16.51 11.18
C THR A 15 -28.28 -16.65 11.86
N GLU A 16 -27.45 -15.61 11.85
CA GLU A 16 -26.11 -15.62 12.48
C GLU A 16 -26.13 -16.13 13.93
N ASN A 17 -27.17 -15.75 14.68
CA ASN A 17 -27.30 -16.11 16.10
C ASN A 17 -27.70 -17.58 16.34
N ASN A 18 -28.32 -18.24 15.36
CA ASN A 18 -28.83 -19.62 15.48
C ASN A 18 -27.96 -20.63 14.70
N TYR A 19 -26.90 -20.15 14.06
CA TYR A 19 -26.09 -20.97 13.16
C TYR A 19 -25.34 -22.08 13.90
N GLU A 20 -24.73 -21.78 15.06
CA GLU A 20 -23.95 -22.76 15.82
C GLU A 20 -24.82 -23.87 16.42
N GLU A 21 -26.00 -23.52 16.94
CA GLU A 21 -26.95 -24.48 17.53
C GLU A 21 -27.48 -25.46 16.47
N VAL A 22 -27.87 -24.93 15.31
CA VAL A 22 -28.39 -25.76 14.20
C VAL A 22 -27.29 -26.61 13.57
N LEU A 23 -26.07 -26.09 13.47
CA LEU A 23 -24.91 -26.85 12.99
C LEU A 23 -24.62 -28.06 13.90
N GLN A 24 -24.65 -27.86 15.22
CA GLN A 24 -24.45 -28.96 16.18
C GLN A 24 -25.57 -30.01 16.09
N HIS A 25 -26.82 -29.58 15.90
CA HIS A 25 -27.95 -30.49 15.72
C HIS A 25 -27.80 -31.38 14.47
N PHE A 26 -27.43 -30.79 13.32
CA PHE A 26 -27.24 -31.56 12.09
C PHE A 26 -25.98 -32.43 12.08
N ASN A 27 -24.92 -32.02 12.79
CA ASN A 27 -23.73 -32.84 12.98
C ASN A 27 -24.03 -34.14 13.76
N SER A 28 -24.91 -34.06 14.77
CA SER A 28 -25.37 -35.24 15.52
C SER A 28 -26.32 -36.13 14.72
N THR A 29 -27.17 -35.53 13.87
CA THR A 29 -28.24 -36.26 13.18
C THR A 29 -27.79 -36.92 11.88
N SER A 30 -26.84 -36.32 11.15
CA SER A 30 -26.40 -36.81 9.84
C SER A 30 -24.94 -36.42 9.55
N PRO A 31 -23.95 -37.12 10.16
CA PRO A 31 -22.54 -36.77 10.04
C PRO A 31 -21.97 -36.93 8.62
N ASP A 32 -22.48 -37.89 7.83
CA ASP A 32 -21.99 -38.17 6.48
C ASP A 32 -22.24 -37.02 5.49
N ILE A 33 -23.36 -36.30 5.64
CA ILE A 33 -23.72 -35.16 4.79
C ILE A 33 -22.87 -33.94 5.16
N ILE A 34 -22.66 -33.70 6.46
CA ILE A 34 -21.85 -32.58 6.95
C ILE A 34 -20.38 -32.72 6.53
N GLN A 35 -19.82 -33.93 6.56
CA GLN A 35 -18.45 -34.19 6.09
C GLN A 35 -18.30 -33.99 4.56
N GLY A 36 -19.37 -34.17 3.79
CA GLY A 36 -19.41 -33.86 2.36
C GLY A 36 -19.56 -32.37 2.05
N LEU A 37 -19.95 -31.55 3.03
CA LEU A 37 -20.05 -30.10 2.87
C LEU A 37 -18.72 -29.42 3.19
N ASN A 38 -18.17 -28.70 2.22
CA ASN A 38 -16.99 -27.85 2.44
C ASN A 38 -17.41 -26.55 3.15
N LEU A 39 -17.61 -26.63 4.47
CA LEU A 39 -17.92 -25.47 5.30
C LEU A 39 -16.65 -24.65 5.53
N LYS A 40 -16.64 -23.43 4.98
CA LYS A 40 -15.53 -22.50 5.13
C LYS A 40 -15.62 -21.81 6.50
N THR A 41 -14.57 -21.93 7.31
CA THR A 41 -14.41 -21.14 8.54
C THR A 41 -14.03 -19.71 8.16
N CYS A 42 -14.93 -18.77 8.42
CA CYS A 42 -14.73 -17.35 8.11
C CYS A 42 -14.69 -16.57 9.43
N ASP A 43 -13.50 -16.23 9.90
CA ASP A 43 -13.30 -15.43 11.10
C ASP A 43 -12.85 -14.01 10.75
N LEU A 44 -13.47 -13.00 11.36
CA LEU A 44 -13.20 -11.60 11.06
C LEU A 44 -11.76 -11.20 11.40
N GLN A 45 -11.21 -11.69 12.52
CA GLN A 45 -9.85 -11.38 12.94
C GLN A 45 -8.82 -11.95 11.97
N GLN A 46 -9.12 -13.12 11.40
CA GLN A 46 -8.30 -13.72 10.36
C GLN A 46 -8.29 -12.88 9.07
N PHE A 47 -9.42 -12.29 8.67
CA PHE A 47 -9.46 -11.41 7.50
C PHE A 47 -8.74 -10.07 7.72
N LEU A 48 -8.83 -9.51 8.93
CA LEU A 48 -8.15 -8.25 9.27
C LEU A 48 -6.62 -8.41 9.33
N SER A 49 -6.13 -9.56 9.80
CA SER A 49 -4.69 -9.85 9.86
C SER A 49 -4.06 -10.20 8.50
N GLN A 50 -4.88 -10.58 7.51
CA GLN A 50 -4.44 -10.81 6.11
C GLN A 50 -4.36 -9.51 5.28
N GLY A 51 -4.43 -8.34 5.93
CA GLY A 51 -4.36 -7.04 5.27
C GLY A 51 -3.16 -6.92 4.33
N VAL A 52 -3.41 -6.37 3.13
CA VAL A 52 -2.37 -6.13 2.12
C VAL A 52 -1.61 -4.86 2.50
N GLU A 53 -0.29 -4.93 2.62
CA GLU A 53 0.57 -3.78 2.89
C GLU A 53 1.02 -3.09 1.60
N GLY A 54 1.35 -1.79 1.69
CA GLY A 54 1.91 -1.01 0.58
C GLY A 54 0.89 -0.67 -0.52
N THR A 55 1.31 -0.83 -1.79
CA THR A 55 0.52 -0.38 -2.96
C THR A 55 -0.80 -1.12 -3.12
N GLY A 56 -0.87 -2.39 -2.71
CA GLY A 56 -2.11 -3.18 -2.79
C GLY A 56 -3.24 -2.65 -1.92
N LEU A 57 -2.93 -1.94 -0.83
CA LEU A 57 -3.91 -1.33 0.05
C LEU A 57 -4.73 -0.27 -0.69
N ALA A 58 -4.04 0.66 -1.39
CA ALA A 58 -4.68 1.74 -2.14
C ALA A 58 -5.41 1.27 -3.40
N PHE A 59 -4.83 0.31 -4.15
CA PHE A 59 -5.34 -0.06 -5.46
C PHE A 59 -6.28 -1.27 -5.47
N ILE A 60 -6.28 -2.09 -4.42
CA ILE A 60 -7.13 -3.29 -4.30
C ILE A 60 -8.18 -3.09 -3.22
N VAL A 61 -7.75 -2.86 -1.97
CA VAL A 61 -8.67 -2.79 -0.83
C VAL A 61 -9.57 -1.55 -0.90
N PHE A 62 -8.99 -0.38 -1.12
CA PHE A 62 -9.76 0.87 -1.21
C PHE A 62 -10.67 0.91 -2.43
N THR A 63 -10.24 0.40 -3.59
CA THR A 63 -11.07 0.38 -4.80
C THR A 63 -12.25 -0.57 -4.63
N GLU A 64 -12.03 -1.76 -4.04
CA GLU A 64 -13.09 -2.71 -3.71
C GLU A 64 -14.12 -2.08 -2.77
N ALA A 65 -13.67 -1.37 -1.72
CA ALA A 65 -14.56 -0.65 -0.81
C ALA A 65 -15.36 0.47 -1.51
N ILE A 66 -14.74 1.24 -2.41
CA ILE A 66 -15.41 2.32 -3.16
C ILE A 66 -16.53 1.79 -4.07
N THR A 67 -16.41 0.57 -4.61
CA THR A 67 -17.49 -0.03 -5.41
C THR A 67 -18.75 -0.35 -4.62
N LYS A 68 -18.63 -0.52 -3.29
CA LYS A 68 -19.75 -0.84 -2.39
C LYS A 68 -20.45 0.41 -1.85
N MET A 69 -19.87 1.61 -2.05
CA MET A 69 -20.45 2.88 -1.59
C MET A 69 -21.46 3.45 -2.59
N PRO A 70 -22.52 4.14 -2.11
CA PRO A 70 -23.44 4.86 -2.99
C PRO A 70 -22.68 5.98 -3.72
N VAL A 71 -23.00 6.19 -5.01
CA VAL A 71 -22.31 7.18 -5.87
C VAL A 71 -20.80 6.89 -6.04
N SER A 72 -20.46 5.61 -6.27
CA SER A 72 -19.10 5.10 -6.49
C SER A 72 -18.18 5.96 -7.39
N PRO A 73 -18.60 6.48 -8.57
CA PRO A 73 -17.68 7.20 -9.45
C PRO A 73 -17.17 8.53 -8.86
N LEU A 74 -17.94 9.24 -8.03
CA LEU A 74 -17.47 10.48 -7.40
C LEU A 74 -16.38 10.21 -6.37
N TRP A 75 -16.57 9.17 -5.54
CA TRP A 75 -15.60 8.78 -4.53
C TRP A 75 -14.28 8.31 -5.13
N SER A 76 -14.33 7.58 -6.26
CA SER A 76 -13.13 7.15 -6.97
C SER A 76 -12.29 8.34 -7.47
N ILE A 77 -12.92 9.33 -8.09
CA ILE A 77 -12.21 10.52 -8.60
C ILE A 77 -11.56 11.30 -7.45
N LEU A 78 -12.30 11.54 -6.36
CA LEU A 78 -11.77 12.27 -5.20
C LEU A 78 -10.56 11.56 -4.59
N PHE A 79 -10.63 10.23 -4.47
CA PHE A 79 -9.56 9.42 -3.91
C PHE A 79 -8.29 9.45 -4.78
N PHE A 80 -8.42 9.30 -6.10
CA PHE A 80 -7.25 9.34 -6.98
C PHE A 80 -6.65 10.75 -7.12
N ILE A 81 -7.46 11.81 -7.11
CA ILE A 81 -6.95 13.20 -7.09
C ILE A 81 -6.16 13.45 -5.80
N MET A 82 -6.65 12.96 -4.66
CA MET A 82 -5.93 13.06 -3.38
C MET A 82 -4.56 12.39 -3.48
N LEU A 83 -4.50 11.13 -3.93
CA LEU A 83 -3.24 10.40 -4.10
C LEU A 83 -2.29 11.10 -5.08
N PHE A 84 -2.83 11.65 -6.17
CA PHE A 84 -2.05 12.40 -7.16
C PHE A 84 -1.46 13.68 -6.56
N CYS A 85 -2.24 14.46 -5.82
CA CYS A 85 -1.76 15.68 -5.17
C CYS A 85 -0.69 15.39 -4.10
N LEU A 86 -0.85 14.32 -3.31
CA LEU A 86 0.16 13.88 -2.33
C LEU A 86 1.45 13.43 -3.01
N GLY A 87 1.35 12.71 -4.13
CA GLY A 87 2.50 12.33 -4.94
C GLY A 87 3.20 13.54 -5.55
N LEU A 88 2.45 14.53 -6.07
CA LEU A 88 3.04 15.72 -6.66
C LEU A 88 3.77 16.60 -5.63
N SER A 89 3.16 16.84 -4.47
CA SER A 89 3.75 17.71 -3.45
C SER A 89 5.07 17.16 -2.91
N THR A 90 5.14 15.84 -2.69
CA THR A 90 6.38 15.15 -2.28
C THR A 90 7.45 15.21 -3.36
N MET A 91 7.09 15.03 -4.63
CA MET A 91 8.05 15.09 -5.74
C MET A 91 8.66 16.48 -5.94
N PHE A 92 7.93 17.56 -5.63
CA PHE A 92 8.50 18.92 -5.63
C PHE A 92 9.60 19.09 -4.57
N GLY A 93 9.40 18.56 -3.36
CA GLY A 93 10.45 18.58 -2.33
C GLY A 93 11.67 17.74 -2.73
N ASN A 94 11.44 16.55 -3.29
CA ASN A 94 12.53 15.67 -3.73
C ASN A 94 13.37 16.28 -4.86
N ILE A 95 12.74 16.94 -5.84
CA ILE A 95 13.49 17.53 -6.95
C ILE A 95 14.31 18.74 -6.50
N GLU A 96 13.79 19.57 -5.60
CA GLU A 96 14.56 20.67 -5.00
C GLU A 96 15.75 20.14 -4.19
N GLY A 97 15.53 19.09 -3.39
CA GLY A 97 16.58 18.43 -2.61
C GLY A 97 17.72 17.84 -3.44
N VAL A 98 17.47 17.51 -4.72
CA VAL A 98 18.51 17.04 -5.65
C VAL A 98 19.14 18.20 -6.43
N VAL A 99 18.33 19.15 -6.91
CA VAL A 99 18.81 20.23 -7.80
C VAL A 99 19.66 21.24 -7.05
N VAL A 100 19.30 21.62 -5.82
CA VAL A 100 20.03 22.61 -5.01
C VAL A 100 21.49 22.19 -4.76
N PRO A 101 21.80 21.00 -4.19
CA PRO A 101 23.19 20.60 -3.96
C PRO A 101 23.98 20.41 -5.26
N LEU A 102 23.33 19.99 -6.36
CA LEU A 102 23.98 19.92 -7.67
C LEU A 102 24.38 21.30 -8.20
N GLN A 103 23.58 22.32 -7.92
CA GLN A 103 23.88 23.70 -8.28
C GLN A 103 25.01 24.27 -7.40
N ASP A 104 24.98 24.01 -6.09
CA ASP A 104 26.01 24.48 -5.14
C ASP A 104 27.40 23.87 -5.40
N LEU A 105 27.45 22.62 -5.85
CA LEU A 105 28.70 21.95 -6.25
C LEU A 105 29.29 22.49 -7.58
N ASN A 106 28.60 23.42 -8.26
CA ASN A 106 29.03 24.10 -9.48
C ASN A 106 29.52 23.15 -10.60
N ILE A 107 28.89 21.96 -10.71
CA ILE A 107 29.26 20.93 -11.70
C ILE A 107 29.07 21.46 -13.13
N PHE A 108 28.08 22.33 -13.34
CA PHE A 108 27.77 22.94 -14.65
C PHE A 108 27.66 24.48 -14.55
N PRO A 109 28.78 25.22 -14.52
CA PRO A 109 28.83 26.66 -14.18
C PRO A 109 28.15 27.61 -15.19
N LYS A 110 27.66 27.10 -16.33
CA LYS A 110 27.09 27.92 -17.42
C LYS A 110 25.66 27.56 -17.79
N TRP A 111 25.04 26.62 -17.08
CA TRP A 111 23.72 26.11 -17.46
C TRP A 111 22.64 26.83 -16.64
N PRO A 112 21.56 27.31 -17.27
CA PRO A 112 20.44 27.90 -16.54
C PRO A 112 19.72 26.81 -15.73
N LYS A 113 19.14 27.20 -14.60
CA LYS A 113 18.48 26.29 -13.64
C LYS A 113 17.42 25.41 -14.32
N GLU A 114 16.71 25.94 -15.30
CA GLU A 114 15.65 25.25 -16.04
C GLU A 114 16.21 24.05 -16.83
N VAL A 115 17.41 24.19 -17.39
CA VAL A 115 18.05 23.12 -18.16
C VAL A 115 18.59 22.05 -17.22
N LEU A 116 19.14 22.43 -16.05
CA LEU A 116 19.60 21.46 -15.05
C LEU A 116 18.43 20.60 -14.55
N THR A 117 17.31 21.20 -14.19
CA THR A 117 16.09 20.47 -13.80
C THR A 117 15.60 19.56 -14.92
N GLY A 118 15.59 20.06 -16.17
CA GLY A 118 15.21 19.26 -17.34
C GLY A 118 16.07 18.01 -17.53
N VAL A 119 17.39 18.13 -17.40
CA VAL A 119 18.32 16.98 -17.48
C VAL A 119 18.06 15.99 -16.36
N THR A 120 17.93 16.46 -15.12
CA THR A 120 17.63 15.59 -13.97
C THR A 120 16.34 14.81 -14.20
N CYS A 121 15.28 15.46 -14.69
CA CYS A 121 14.02 14.79 -15.04
C CYS A 121 14.19 13.72 -16.11
N ILE A 122 14.98 13.96 -17.17
CA ILE A 122 15.23 12.98 -18.25
C ILE A 122 16.00 11.77 -17.72
N VAL A 123 17.00 12.00 -16.86
CA VAL A 123 17.77 10.93 -16.22
C VAL A 123 16.84 10.09 -15.33
N CYS A 124 16.04 10.74 -14.47
CA CYS A 124 15.07 10.05 -13.62
C CYS A 124 14.05 9.26 -14.45
N PHE A 125 13.54 9.80 -15.56
CA PHE A 125 12.63 9.11 -16.46
C PHE A 125 13.27 7.84 -17.06
N THR A 126 14.53 7.93 -17.48
CA THR A 126 15.26 6.79 -18.05
C THR A 126 15.46 5.68 -17.04
N VAL A 127 15.77 6.02 -15.78
CA VAL A 127 15.90 5.04 -14.68
C VAL A 127 14.53 4.44 -14.33
N ALA A 128 13.47 5.26 -14.31
CA ALA A 128 12.11 4.82 -13.99
C ALA A 128 11.56 3.77 -14.99
N LEU A 129 12.08 3.72 -16.23
CA LEU A 129 11.70 2.69 -17.21
C LEU A 129 11.92 1.26 -16.69
N ILE A 130 12.91 1.03 -15.83
CA ILE A 130 13.18 -0.28 -15.23
C ILE A 130 11.95 -0.78 -14.43
N PHE A 131 11.22 0.13 -13.77
CA PHE A 131 10.03 -0.19 -12.99
C PHE A 131 8.79 -0.47 -13.84
N THR A 132 8.80 -0.13 -15.14
CA THR A 132 7.68 -0.40 -16.06
C THR A 132 7.71 -1.79 -16.69
N GLN A 133 8.79 -2.54 -16.47
CA GLN A 133 8.94 -3.90 -16.99
C GLN A 133 7.95 -4.88 -16.34
N ARG A 134 7.70 -6.06 -16.95
CA ARG A 134 6.82 -7.11 -16.40
C ARG A 134 7.13 -7.51 -14.95
N SER A 135 8.41 -7.48 -14.56
CA SER A 135 8.88 -7.75 -13.20
C SER A 135 9.09 -6.49 -12.36
N GLY A 136 8.58 -5.34 -12.80
CA GLY A 136 8.84 -4.04 -12.22
C GLY A 136 8.32 -3.87 -10.79
N ASN A 137 7.19 -4.51 -10.46
CA ASN A 137 6.65 -4.50 -9.10
C ASN A 137 7.62 -5.09 -8.06
N TYR A 138 8.33 -6.17 -8.42
CA TYR A 138 9.35 -6.76 -7.55
C TYR A 138 10.55 -5.83 -7.35
N TRP A 139 10.99 -5.16 -8.42
CA TRP A 139 12.07 -4.17 -8.34
C TRP A 139 11.68 -3.00 -7.44
N LEU A 140 10.44 -2.51 -7.56
CA LEU A 140 9.92 -1.43 -6.73
C LEU A 140 9.85 -1.85 -5.26
N ALA A 141 9.31 -3.02 -4.95
CA ALA A 141 9.21 -3.53 -3.58
C ALA A 141 10.60 -3.70 -2.94
N LEU A 142 11.57 -4.21 -3.70
CA LEU A 142 12.95 -4.37 -3.22
C LEU A 142 13.61 -3.01 -2.98
N PHE A 143 13.46 -2.06 -3.91
CA PHE A 143 14.02 -0.72 -3.75
C PHE A 143 13.40 0.01 -2.56
N ASP A 144 12.08 -0.03 -2.40
CA ASP A 144 11.37 0.64 -1.29
C ASP A 144 11.83 0.13 0.08
N GLY A 145 11.98 -1.19 0.23
CA GLY A 145 12.44 -1.80 1.49
C GLY A 145 13.86 -1.40 1.90
N PHE A 146 14.77 -1.25 0.93
CA PHE A 146 16.18 -0.95 1.21
C PHE A 146 16.54 0.54 1.13
N ALA A 147 15.96 1.30 0.20
CA ALA A 147 16.32 2.68 -0.07
C ALA A 147 15.74 3.66 0.96
N GLY A 148 14.57 3.35 1.55
CA GLY A 148 13.95 4.21 2.54
C GLY A 148 14.56 4.11 3.94
N SER A 149 14.90 2.90 4.40
CA SER A 149 15.20 2.67 5.81
C SER A 149 16.66 2.95 6.19
N ILE A 150 17.60 2.24 5.56
CA ILE A 150 19.02 2.26 5.93
C ILE A 150 19.67 3.64 5.71
N PRO A 151 19.49 4.32 4.55
CA PRO A 151 20.13 5.61 4.31
C PRO A 151 19.60 6.71 5.23
N LEU A 152 18.29 6.79 5.46
CA LEU A 152 17.70 7.79 6.35
C LEU A 152 18.22 7.65 7.78
N LEU A 153 18.34 6.42 8.29
CA LEU A 153 18.86 6.18 9.65
C LEU A 153 20.33 6.61 9.78
N VAL A 154 21.16 6.30 8.78
CA VAL A 154 22.58 6.68 8.79
C VAL A 154 22.74 8.20 8.70
N ILE A 155 22.02 8.86 7.79
CA ILE A 155 22.09 10.33 7.63
C ILE A 155 21.64 11.02 8.92
N ALA A 156 20.49 10.63 9.48
CA ALA A 156 19.97 11.22 10.71
C ALA A 156 20.93 11.03 11.90
N PHE A 157 21.56 9.85 12.01
CA PHE A 157 22.57 9.60 13.04
C PHE A 157 23.80 10.51 12.86
N CYS A 158 24.32 10.63 11.64
CA CYS A 158 25.46 11.48 11.34
C CYS A 158 25.17 12.97 11.57
N GLU A 159 23.97 13.45 11.22
CA GLU A 159 23.55 14.83 11.48
C GLU A 159 23.53 15.12 12.99
N MET A 160 22.92 14.25 13.79
CA MET A 160 22.88 14.41 15.25
C MET A 160 24.28 14.41 15.88
N VAL A 161 25.15 13.48 15.47
CA VAL A 161 26.55 13.42 15.95
C VAL A 161 27.32 14.67 15.54
N SER A 162 27.14 15.15 14.30
CA SER A 162 27.82 16.34 13.78
C SER A 162 27.40 17.60 14.55
N VAL A 163 26.11 17.76 14.85
CA VAL A 163 25.62 18.91 15.62
C VAL A 163 26.13 18.85 17.07
N VAL A 164 26.03 17.70 17.73
CA VAL A 164 26.40 17.59 19.15
C VAL A 164 27.91 17.69 19.39
N TYR A 165 28.72 16.97 18.60
CA TYR A 165 30.15 16.81 18.86
C TYR A 165 31.04 17.74 18.04
N ILE A 166 30.67 18.07 16.79
CA ILE A 166 31.53 18.89 15.90
C ILE A 166 31.16 20.37 16.00
N TYR A 167 29.86 20.70 15.90
CA TYR A 167 29.41 22.08 16.05
C TYR A 167 29.46 22.53 17.52
N GLY A 168 29.17 21.61 18.44
CA GLY A 168 29.19 21.81 19.88
C GLY A 168 27.83 22.28 20.40
N ILE A 169 27.28 21.59 21.40
CA ILE A 169 25.98 21.91 22.01
C ILE A 169 25.96 23.31 22.67
N ASP A 170 27.12 23.78 23.13
CA ASP A 170 27.23 25.00 23.96
C ASP A 170 27.50 26.28 23.15
N ARG A 171 27.53 26.20 21.81
CA ARG A 171 27.66 27.36 20.91
C ARG A 171 26.30 27.80 20.41
#